data_AF-A0AAW1JZN7-F1
#
_entry.id   AF-A0AAW1JZN7-F1
#
_cell.length_a   1.000
_cell.length_b   1.000
_cell.length_c   1.000
_cell.angle_alpha   90.00
_cell.angle_beta   90.00
_cell.angle_gamma   90.00
#
_symmetry.space_group_name_H-M   'P 1'
#
loop_
_entity.id
_entity.type
_entity.pdbx_description
1 polymer ?
#
loop_
_entity_poly.entity_id
_entity_poly.type
_entity_poly.pdbx_seq_one_letter_code
_entity_poly.pdbx_strand_id
1 'polypeptide(L)'
;MFRISRRTNMKYIQPLFHLATIFAITPPFNFQNNKIDYGWRYKILRVLVILYILAGFVYSFIEKAYHLQPLIHNTVVVVDYLAFISCFLINILTILSGNFYNFDHLKKLLDTLMGIDKILHRYHKERSTDTKTYIRTELFLGFSILLVAIICDYILWYRATDGALQISAIYENTQRIQTHVMMHLICNLISCIRYRYRDANSLLTEIVVKEESSKFNGKLFLDKLKQEYNVRSVIKIYIGLNKMIDCINKLYGWTLLCLNVNIIATLLLSFDFIIEYASEANILRDKYGISFILLMFIWSFFSLVLGVLLANLAHSTTLIIQNTSHLSYKLLQCIPCDTMNPLLQEMREDLVLLSEQMSARTPSFSAAGFFNIDYTMLFTLLSSITSYLVVLIQFN
;
A
#
# COMPACT_ATOMS: atom_id res chain seq x y z
N MET A 1 25.87 15.11 8.15
CA MET A 1 24.67 15.27 8.99
C MET A 1 23.46 14.81 8.19
N PHE A 2 23.00 13.57 8.40
CA PHE A 2 21.87 13.03 7.63
C PHE A 2 20.56 13.71 8.06
N ARG A 3 19.75 14.13 7.08
CA ARG A 3 18.40 14.64 7.34
C ARG A 3 17.46 13.45 7.53
N ILE A 4 16.92 13.31 8.73
CA ILE A 4 15.86 12.34 9.04
C ILE A 4 14.70 12.58 8.09
N SER A 5 14.13 11.49 7.58
CA SER A 5 12.97 11.61 6.71
C SER A 5 11.76 12.08 7.51
N ARG A 6 11.15 13.18 7.04
CA ARG A 6 9.91 13.77 7.56
C ARG A 6 8.74 12.78 7.71
N ARG A 7 8.80 11.65 6.99
CA ARG A 7 7.76 10.62 6.91
C ARG A 7 7.82 9.57 8.03
N THR A 8 8.71 9.74 9.02
CA THR A 8 8.75 8.87 10.21
C THR A 8 7.77 9.28 11.29
N ASN A 9 7.25 10.50 11.34
CA ASN A 9 6.25 10.85 12.36
C ASN A 9 4.88 10.24 12.02
N MET A 10 4.33 9.41 12.90
CA MET A 10 2.98 8.83 12.72
C MET A 10 1.87 9.90 12.53
N LYS A 11 2.03 11.12 13.04
CA LYS A 11 1.04 12.20 12.82
C LYS A 11 0.92 12.62 11.35
N TYR A 12 1.91 12.27 10.52
CA TYR A 12 1.91 12.49 9.07
C TYR A 12 0.66 11.84 8.43
N ILE A 13 0.38 10.58 8.75
CA ILE A 13 -0.73 9.80 8.15
C ILE A 13 -2.11 10.11 8.73
N GLN A 14 -2.23 11.06 9.67
CA GLN A 14 -3.48 11.38 10.37
C GLN A 14 -4.65 11.76 9.43
N PRO A 15 -4.50 12.65 8.43
CA PRO A 15 -5.61 13.01 7.54
C PRO A 15 -6.16 11.79 6.80
N LEU A 16 -5.26 10.90 6.36
CA LEU A 16 -5.61 9.68 5.64
C LEU A 16 -6.31 8.66 6.53
N PHE A 17 -5.89 8.52 7.78
CA PHE A 17 -6.60 7.69 8.77
C PHE A 17 -8.00 8.21 9.06
N HIS A 18 -8.18 9.54 9.13
CA HIS A 18 -9.50 10.12 9.34
C HIS A 18 -10.42 9.84 8.15
N LEU A 19 -9.90 10.01 6.93
CA LEU A 19 -10.62 9.67 5.70
C LEU A 19 -10.96 8.17 5.63
N ALA A 20 -10.00 7.29 5.93
CA ALA A 20 -10.21 5.85 6.00
C ALA A 20 -11.24 5.45 7.07
N THR A 21 -11.34 6.21 8.17
CA THR A 21 -12.37 6.01 9.21
C THR A 21 -13.77 6.31 8.69
N ILE A 22 -13.93 7.36 7.88
CA ILE A 22 -15.23 7.73 7.29
C ILE A 22 -15.76 6.58 6.41
N PHE A 23 -14.88 5.95 5.63
CA PHE A 23 -15.21 4.79 4.80
C PHE A 23 -15.20 3.45 5.57
N ALA A 24 -15.09 3.48 6.90
CA ALA A 24 -14.97 2.30 7.75
C ALA A 24 -13.83 1.34 7.37
N ILE A 25 -12.80 1.78 6.63
CA ILE A 25 -11.62 0.97 6.28
C ILE A 25 -10.79 0.70 7.54
N THR A 26 -10.59 1.74 8.37
CA THR A 26 -9.89 1.62 9.65
C THR A 26 -10.74 2.15 10.81
N PRO A 27 -10.58 1.59 12.01
CA PRO A 27 -11.18 2.15 13.22
C PRO A 27 -10.57 3.52 13.56
N PRO A 28 -11.34 4.41 14.20
CA PRO A 28 -10.86 5.73 14.61
C PRO A 28 -9.66 5.58 15.55
N PHE A 29 -8.55 6.22 15.18
CA PHE A 29 -7.32 6.21 15.96
C PHE A 29 -7.06 7.59 16.56
N ASN A 30 -6.96 7.65 17.89
CA ASN A 30 -6.60 8.88 18.59
C ASN A 30 -5.07 9.01 18.68
N PHE A 31 -4.49 9.81 17.79
CA PHE A 31 -3.04 10.09 17.72
C PHE A 31 -2.49 10.86 18.93
N GLN A 32 -3.32 11.42 19.81
CA GLN A 32 -2.86 12.05 21.05
C GLN A 32 -2.68 11.00 22.16
N ASN A 33 -3.68 10.13 22.30
CA ASN A 33 -3.70 9.11 23.36
C ASN A 33 -3.08 7.79 22.94
N ASN A 34 -2.70 7.63 21.66
CA ASN A 34 -2.12 6.42 21.10
C ASN A 34 -3.01 5.19 21.32
N LYS A 35 -4.33 5.39 21.20
CA LYS A 35 -5.34 4.35 21.43
C LYS A 35 -6.40 4.40 20.33
N ILE A 36 -6.89 3.21 19.97
CA ILE A 36 -8.05 3.04 19.10
C ILE A 36 -9.30 3.30 19.95
N ASP A 37 -10.18 4.20 19.50
CA ASP A 37 -11.38 4.59 20.23
C ASP A 37 -12.61 3.85 19.70
N TYR A 38 -12.99 2.76 20.36
CA TYR A 38 -14.05 1.88 19.87
C TYR A 38 -15.46 2.28 20.35
N GLY A 39 -15.86 3.51 20.01
CA GLY A 39 -17.19 4.04 20.35
C GLY A 39 -18.35 3.28 19.69
N TRP A 40 -19.51 3.25 20.36
CA TRP A 40 -20.73 2.61 19.84
C TRP A 40 -21.18 3.18 18.49
N ARG A 41 -20.98 4.49 18.27
CA ARG A 41 -21.29 5.16 16.99
C ARG A 41 -20.52 4.54 15.82
N TYR A 42 -19.25 4.22 16.04
CA TYR A 42 -18.42 3.58 15.01
C TYR A 42 -18.85 2.14 14.72
N LYS A 43 -19.29 1.41 15.76
CA LYS A 43 -19.87 0.06 15.58
C LYS A 43 -21.09 0.06 14.66
N ILE A 44 -21.93 1.09 14.76
CA ILE A 44 -23.09 1.26 13.88
C ILE A 44 -22.63 1.64 12.48
N LEU A 45 -21.72 2.63 12.36
CA LEU A 45 -21.20 3.09 11.07
C LEU A 45 -20.66 1.91 10.22
N ARG A 46 -19.80 1.06 10.79
CA ARG A 46 -19.23 -0.08 10.03
C ARG A 46 -20.30 -1.06 9.54
N VAL A 47 -21.35 -1.31 10.32
CA VAL A 47 -22.45 -2.21 9.92
C VAL A 47 -23.25 -1.57 8.79
N LEU A 48 -23.55 -0.27 8.90
CA LEU A 48 -24.24 0.47 7.84
C LEU A 48 -23.44 0.50 6.54
N VAL A 49 -22.12 0.72 6.60
CA VAL A 49 -21.26 0.71 5.41
C VAL A 49 -21.20 -0.67 4.77
N ILE A 50 -21.11 -1.76 5.56
CA ILE A 50 -21.17 -3.12 5.03
C ILE A 50 -22.52 -3.40 4.35
N LEU A 51 -23.63 -3.02 4.99
CA LEU A 51 -24.97 -3.18 4.41
C LEU A 51 -25.13 -2.38 3.12
N TYR A 52 -24.59 -1.15 3.07
CA TYR A 52 -24.57 -0.32 1.87
C TYR A 52 -23.80 -0.99 0.73
N ILE A 53 -22.61 -1.54 1.01
CA ILE A 53 -21.79 -2.26 0.02
C ILE A 53 -22.48 -3.56 -0.44
N LEU A 54 -23.15 -4.30 0.46
CA LEU A 54 -23.86 -5.51 0.05
C LEU A 54 -25.10 -5.19 -0.79
N ALA A 55 -25.93 -4.25 -0.34
CA ALA A 55 -27.15 -3.86 -1.05
C ALA A 55 -26.84 -3.22 -2.40
N GLY A 56 -25.87 -2.30 -2.45
CA GLY A 56 -25.44 -1.67 -3.69
C GLY A 56 -24.82 -2.67 -4.66
N PHE A 57 -24.06 -3.66 -4.17
CA PHE A 57 -23.54 -4.72 -5.05
C PHE A 57 -24.64 -5.51 -5.74
N VAL A 58 -25.64 -5.99 -4.97
CA VAL A 58 -26.77 -6.76 -5.52
C VAL A 58 -27.57 -5.91 -6.50
N TYR A 59 -27.85 -4.65 -6.13
CA TYR A 59 -28.59 -3.73 -6.97
C TYR A 59 -27.88 -3.44 -8.30
N SER A 60 -26.61 -3.02 -8.24
CA SER A 60 -25.78 -2.76 -9.41
C SER A 60 -25.59 -4.00 -10.30
N PHE A 61 -25.44 -5.18 -9.69
CA PHE A 61 -25.34 -6.43 -10.43
C PHE A 61 -26.60 -6.70 -11.26
N ILE A 62 -27.77 -6.50 -10.66
CA ILE A 62 -29.07 -6.66 -11.34
C ILE A 62 -29.22 -5.62 -12.45
N GLU A 63 -28.96 -4.34 -12.16
CA GLU A 63 -29.05 -3.26 -13.17
C GLU A 63 -28.13 -3.51 -14.36
N LYS A 64 -26.88 -3.92 -14.14
CA LYS A 64 -25.95 -4.28 -15.23
C LYS A 64 -26.43 -5.49 -16.03
N ALA A 65 -26.96 -6.52 -15.37
CA ALA A 65 -27.48 -7.70 -16.05
C ALA A 65 -28.67 -7.36 -16.97
N TYR A 66 -29.56 -6.47 -16.53
CA TYR A 66 -30.73 -6.10 -17.33
C TYR A 66 -30.43 -5.06 -18.42
N HIS A 67 -29.63 -4.04 -18.11
CA HIS A 67 -29.45 -2.88 -19.00
C HIS A 67 -28.15 -2.89 -19.78
N LEU A 68 -27.05 -3.38 -19.20
CA LEU A 68 -25.73 -3.32 -19.84
C LEU A 68 -25.47 -4.56 -20.70
N GLN A 69 -25.75 -5.77 -20.18
CA GLN A 69 -25.51 -7.02 -20.89
C GLN A 69 -26.07 -7.12 -22.32
N PRO A 70 -27.29 -6.64 -22.64
CA PRO A 70 -27.79 -6.70 -24.02
C PRO A 70 -27.09 -5.72 -24.99
N LEU A 71 -26.31 -4.76 -24.48
CA LEU A 71 -25.67 -3.71 -25.28
C LEU A 71 -24.23 -4.01 -25.70
N ILE A 72 -23.55 -4.93 -25.01
CA ILE A 72 -22.11 -5.18 -25.16
C ILE A 72 -21.82 -6.66 -25.44
N HIS A 73 -20.68 -6.94 -26.07
CA HIS A 73 -20.26 -8.31 -26.36
C HIS A 73 -20.00 -9.13 -25.09
N ASN A 74 -20.25 -10.44 -25.17
CA ASN A 74 -20.10 -11.37 -24.03
C ASN A 74 -18.70 -11.35 -23.39
N THR A 75 -17.65 -11.11 -24.18
CA THR A 75 -16.27 -10.99 -23.67
C THR A 75 -16.13 -9.80 -22.73
N VAL A 76 -16.60 -8.62 -23.15
CA VAL A 76 -16.61 -7.39 -22.36
C VAL A 76 -17.46 -7.55 -21.09
N VAL A 77 -18.61 -8.22 -21.21
CA VAL A 77 -19.49 -8.53 -20.05
C VAL A 77 -18.74 -9.32 -18.98
N VAL A 78 -18.02 -10.37 -19.38
CA VAL A 78 -17.27 -11.22 -18.43
C VAL A 78 -16.17 -10.42 -17.73
N VAL A 79 -15.42 -9.60 -18.48
CA VAL A 79 -14.34 -8.78 -17.91
C VAL A 79 -14.89 -7.66 -17.02
N ASP A 80 -16.03 -7.04 -17.37
CA ASP A 80 -16.71 -6.05 -16.53
C ASP A 80 -17.17 -6.65 -15.21
N TYR A 81 -17.79 -7.84 -15.24
CA TYR A 81 -18.17 -8.54 -14.00
C TYR A 81 -16.94 -8.91 -13.16
N LEU A 82 -15.83 -9.31 -13.78
CA LEU A 82 -14.59 -9.60 -13.05
C LEU A 82 -14.05 -8.34 -12.35
N ALA A 83 -14.03 -7.20 -13.04
CA ALA A 83 -13.62 -5.92 -12.45
C ALA A 83 -14.59 -5.49 -11.33
N PHE A 84 -15.89 -5.60 -11.55
CA PHE A 84 -16.92 -5.25 -10.57
C PHE A 84 -16.86 -6.12 -9.30
N ILE A 85 -16.78 -7.44 -9.46
CA ILE A 85 -16.68 -8.39 -8.34
C ILE A 85 -15.38 -8.18 -7.58
N SER A 86 -14.25 -7.99 -8.27
CA SER A 86 -12.97 -7.75 -7.61
C SER A 86 -12.95 -6.42 -6.84
N CYS A 87 -13.53 -5.35 -7.39
CA CYS A 87 -13.71 -4.07 -6.69
C CYS A 87 -14.59 -4.21 -5.43
N PHE A 88 -15.70 -4.96 -5.52
CA PHE A 88 -16.54 -5.28 -4.37
C PHE A 88 -15.74 -6.06 -3.30
N LEU A 89 -15.02 -7.11 -3.71
CA LEU A 89 -14.20 -7.94 -2.81
C LEU A 89 -13.13 -7.11 -2.10
N ILE A 90 -12.47 -6.17 -2.79
CA ILE A 90 -11.52 -5.24 -2.18
C ILE A 90 -12.17 -4.45 -1.04
N ASN A 91 -13.33 -3.85 -1.30
CA ASN A 91 -14.02 -3.00 -0.34
C ASN A 91 -14.54 -3.77 0.87
N ILE A 92 -15.11 -4.97 0.67
CA ILE A 92 -15.59 -5.79 1.79
C ILE A 92 -14.44 -6.39 2.59
N LEU A 93 -13.40 -6.92 1.94
CA LEU A 93 -12.26 -7.54 2.61
C LEU A 93 -11.48 -6.53 3.46
N THR A 94 -11.37 -5.29 3.00
CA THR A 94 -10.66 -4.23 3.75
C THR A 94 -11.41 -3.83 5.01
N ILE A 95 -12.73 -3.69 4.95
CA ILE A 95 -13.54 -3.42 6.14
C ILE A 95 -13.48 -4.62 7.09
N LEU A 96 -13.62 -5.84 6.57
CA LEU A 96 -13.59 -7.07 7.38
C LEU A 96 -12.23 -7.28 8.06
N SER A 97 -11.14 -7.09 7.33
CA SER A 97 -9.78 -7.27 7.87
C SER A 97 -9.44 -6.18 8.89
N GLY A 98 -9.75 -4.91 8.61
CA GLY A 98 -9.46 -3.78 9.49
C GLY A 98 -10.28 -3.76 10.78
N ASN A 99 -11.53 -4.27 10.75
CA ASN A 99 -12.48 -4.10 11.85
C ASN A 99 -12.89 -5.37 12.59
N PHE A 100 -12.71 -6.55 11.99
CA PHE A 100 -13.20 -7.81 12.55
C PHE A 100 -12.08 -8.83 12.70
N TYR A 101 -11.61 -9.41 11.60
CA TYR A 101 -10.74 -10.60 11.66
C TYR A 101 -9.32 -10.28 12.15
N ASN A 102 -8.76 -9.15 11.73
CA ASN A 102 -7.34 -8.84 11.96
C ASN A 102 -7.16 -7.58 12.82
N PHE A 103 -8.16 -7.19 13.61
CA PHE A 103 -8.09 -5.99 14.44
C PHE A 103 -6.87 -6.00 15.39
N ASP A 104 -6.55 -7.15 15.99
CA ASP A 104 -5.38 -7.28 16.86
C ASP A 104 -4.06 -7.06 16.10
N HIS A 105 -4.00 -7.45 14.84
CA HIS A 105 -2.85 -7.19 13.97
C HIS A 105 -2.72 -5.70 13.63
N LEU A 106 -3.84 -5.00 13.42
CA LEU A 106 -3.83 -3.55 13.22
C LEU A 106 -3.36 -2.83 14.48
N LYS A 107 -3.90 -3.19 15.65
CA LYS A 107 -3.46 -2.63 16.92
C LYS A 107 -1.96 -2.86 17.14
N LYS A 108 -1.49 -4.10 16.94
CA LYS A 108 -0.06 -4.45 17.04
C LYS A 108 0.81 -3.67 16.05
N LEU A 109 0.33 -3.45 14.82
CA LEU A 109 1.03 -2.65 13.81
C LEU A 109 1.23 -1.22 14.31
N LEU A 110 0.15 -0.57 14.80
CA LEU A 110 0.21 0.81 15.28
C LEU A 110 1.05 0.94 16.56
N ASP A 111 0.90 0.02 17.51
CA ASP A 111 1.68 -0.01 18.75
C ASP A 111 3.19 -0.18 18.47
N THR A 112 3.53 -1.06 17.52
CA THR A 112 4.93 -1.28 17.10
C THR A 112 5.50 -0.04 16.41
N LEU A 113 4.70 0.58 15.53
CA LEU A 113 5.08 1.81 14.81
C LEU A 113 5.40 2.94 15.81
N MET A 114 4.55 3.15 16.81
CA MET A 114 4.77 4.14 17.87
C MET A 114 5.95 3.79 18.78
N GLY A 115 6.13 2.51 19.08
CA GLY A 115 7.28 2.03 19.86
C GLY A 115 8.60 2.34 19.17
N ILE A 116 8.69 2.09 17.86
CA ILE A 116 9.85 2.42 17.04
C ILE A 116 10.07 3.93 16.98
N ASP A 117 9.00 4.72 16.80
CA ASP A 117 9.11 6.18 16.77
C ASP A 117 9.69 6.74 18.07
N LYS A 118 9.26 6.23 19.23
CA LYS A 118 9.82 6.62 20.53
C LYS A 118 11.30 6.29 20.65
N ILE A 119 11.75 5.18 20.07
CA ILE A 119 13.17 4.79 20.09
C ILE A 119 13.96 5.70 19.14
N LEU A 120 13.51 5.87 17.89
CA LEU A 120 14.17 6.73 16.89
C LEU A 120 14.24 8.19 17.34
N HIS A 121 13.21 8.70 18.02
CA HIS A 121 13.19 10.09 18.53
C HIS A 121 14.28 10.35 19.58
N ARG A 122 14.67 9.34 20.37
CA ARG A 122 15.78 9.50 21.34
C ARG A 122 17.13 9.75 20.66
N TYR A 123 17.32 9.22 19.46
CA TYR A 123 18.56 9.37 18.68
C TYR A 123 18.63 10.67 17.91
N HIS A 124 17.51 11.38 17.80
CA HIS A 124 17.38 12.50 16.90
C HIS A 124 16.86 13.73 17.64
N LYS A 125 17.77 14.68 17.90
CA LYS A 125 17.41 15.97 18.50
C LYS A 125 16.44 16.73 17.59
N GLU A 126 15.29 17.08 18.15
CA GLU A 126 14.11 17.60 17.45
C GLU A 126 14.42 18.69 16.42
N ARG A 127 14.13 18.40 15.15
CA ARG A 127 13.71 19.44 14.20
C ARG A 127 12.25 19.22 13.88
N SER A 128 11.39 19.98 14.57
CA SER A 128 9.96 20.09 14.26
C SER A 128 9.78 20.79 12.92
N THR A 129 9.92 20.05 11.81
CA THR A 129 9.55 20.58 10.50
C THR A 129 8.07 20.29 10.25
N ASP A 130 7.37 21.25 9.65
CA ASP A 130 5.94 21.18 9.39
C ASP A 130 5.66 20.17 8.26
N THR A 131 5.32 18.94 8.64
CA THR A 131 5.22 17.77 7.75
C THR A 131 3.82 17.57 7.18
N LYS A 132 2.83 18.30 7.69
CA LYS A 132 1.41 18.12 7.34
C LYS A 132 1.09 18.56 5.91
N THR A 133 1.87 19.48 5.35
CA THR A 133 1.56 20.14 4.07
C THR A 133 1.69 19.17 2.89
N TYR A 134 2.69 18.29 2.87
CA TYR A 134 2.97 17.44 1.71
C TYR A 134 1.93 16.33 1.49
N ILE A 135 1.48 15.61 2.54
CA ILE A 135 0.38 14.63 2.37
C ILE A 135 -0.86 15.33 1.92
N ARG A 136 -1.18 16.47 2.54
CA ARG A 136 -2.40 17.19 2.19
C ARG A 136 -2.41 17.56 0.72
N THR A 137 -1.28 18.02 0.18
CA THR A 137 -1.15 18.28 -1.26
C THR A 137 -1.23 17.01 -2.10
N GLU A 138 -0.61 15.90 -1.69
CA GLU A 138 -0.64 14.62 -2.40
C GLU A 138 -2.07 14.05 -2.46
N LEU A 139 -2.77 14.00 -1.32
CA LEU A 139 -4.16 13.56 -1.23
C LEU A 139 -5.07 14.51 -2.02
N PHE A 140 -4.91 15.83 -1.86
CA PHE A 140 -5.74 16.79 -2.58
C PHE A 140 -5.61 16.63 -4.09
N LEU A 141 -4.38 16.48 -4.61
CA LEU A 141 -4.14 16.27 -6.03
C LEU A 141 -4.75 14.94 -6.51
N GLY A 142 -4.50 13.85 -5.79
CA GLY A 142 -5.05 12.53 -6.10
C GLY A 142 -6.58 12.51 -6.15
N PHE A 143 -7.24 13.06 -5.12
CA PHE A 143 -8.69 13.17 -5.06
C PHE A 143 -9.26 14.12 -6.11
N SER A 144 -8.57 15.21 -6.46
CA SER A 144 -9.02 16.13 -7.51
C SER A 144 -9.05 15.44 -8.87
N ILE A 145 -8.00 14.69 -9.21
CA ILE A 145 -7.93 13.93 -10.47
C ILE A 145 -9.01 12.83 -10.48
N LEU A 146 -9.16 12.10 -9.38
CA LEU A 146 -10.18 11.06 -9.27
C LEU A 146 -11.60 11.64 -9.39
N LEU A 147 -11.87 12.79 -8.77
CA LEU A 147 -13.17 13.44 -8.83
C LEU A 147 -13.52 13.84 -10.27
N VAL A 148 -12.56 14.37 -11.03
CA VAL A 148 -12.76 14.68 -12.46
C VAL A 148 -13.09 13.40 -13.24
N ALA A 149 -12.34 12.31 -13.04
CA ALA A 149 -12.60 11.04 -13.70
C ALA A 149 -14.01 10.50 -13.38
N ILE A 150 -14.44 10.59 -12.12
CA ILE A 150 -15.78 10.18 -11.67
C ILE A 150 -16.89 11.03 -12.28
N ILE A 151 -16.70 12.36 -12.36
CA ILE A 151 -17.68 13.25 -12.99
C ILE A 151 -17.81 12.91 -14.48
N CYS A 152 -16.70 12.70 -15.18
CA CYS A 152 -16.71 12.28 -16.58
C CYS A 152 -17.39 10.93 -16.78
N ASP A 153 -17.08 9.95 -15.92
CA ASP A 153 -17.70 8.62 -15.90
C ASP A 153 -19.22 8.70 -15.71
N TYR A 154 -19.66 9.45 -14.70
CA TYR A 154 -21.09 9.65 -14.42
C TYR A 154 -21.83 10.32 -15.60
N ILE A 155 -21.28 11.41 -16.16
CA ILE A 155 -21.91 12.11 -17.29
C ILE A 155 -22.04 11.20 -18.51
N LEU A 156 -21.01 10.39 -18.77
CA LEU A 156 -21.00 9.49 -19.92
C LEU A 156 -22.04 8.37 -19.75
N TRP A 157 -22.05 7.69 -18.60
CA TRP A 157 -23.01 6.61 -18.34
C TRP A 157 -24.45 7.09 -18.21
N TYR A 158 -24.66 8.29 -17.67
CA TYR A 158 -25.96 8.94 -17.65
C TYR A 158 -26.51 9.10 -19.08
N ARG A 159 -25.70 9.65 -19.99
CA ARG A 159 -26.07 9.81 -21.41
C ARG A 159 -26.22 8.48 -22.13
N ALA A 160 -25.44 7.47 -21.73
CA ALA A 160 -25.44 6.18 -22.40
C ALA A 160 -26.69 5.36 -22.16
N THR A 161 -27.23 5.47 -20.95
CA THR A 161 -28.34 4.63 -20.48
C THR A 161 -29.64 5.38 -20.37
N ASP A 162 -29.70 6.61 -20.90
CA ASP A 162 -30.83 7.53 -20.75
C ASP A 162 -31.28 7.67 -19.27
N GLY A 163 -30.31 7.58 -18.36
CA GLY A 163 -30.51 7.63 -16.93
C GLY A 163 -30.82 6.32 -16.21
N ALA A 164 -30.94 5.18 -16.91
CA ALA A 164 -31.28 3.90 -16.29
C ALA A 164 -30.22 3.39 -15.29
N LEU A 165 -28.92 3.69 -15.51
CA LEU A 165 -27.82 3.22 -14.64
C LEU A 165 -27.31 4.27 -13.64
N GLN A 166 -28.09 5.33 -13.35
CA GLN A 166 -27.63 6.43 -12.47
C GLN A 166 -27.21 5.94 -11.08
N ILE A 167 -28.02 5.09 -10.46
CA ILE A 167 -27.79 4.63 -9.10
C ILE A 167 -26.60 3.66 -9.07
N SER A 168 -26.51 2.71 -10.02
CA SER A 168 -25.33 1.84 -10.13
C SER A 168 -24.04 2.64 -10.36
N ALA A 169 -24.06 3.66 -11.22
CA ALA A 169 -22.88 4.47 -11.49
C ALA A 169 -22.41 5.24 -10.25
N ILE A 170 -23.33 5.79 -9.44
CA ILE A 170 -22.99 6.46 -8.17
C ILE A 170 -22.37 5.45 -7.19
N TYR A 171 -22.94 4.26 -7.11
CA TYR A 171 -22.46 3.20 -6.23
C TYR A 171 -21.05 2.73 -6.62
N GLU A 172 -20.82 2.41 -7.89
CA GLU A 172 -19.52 1.99 -8.41
C GLU A 172 -18.46 3.07 -8.20
N ASN A 173 -18.80 4.33 -8.44
CA ASN A 173 -17.88 5.44 -8.18
C ASN A 173 -17.57 5.60 -6.69
N THR A 174 -18.54 5.34 -5.81
CA THR A 174 -18.30 5.31 -4.35
C THR A 174 -17.31 4.19 -3.99
N GLN A 175 -17.46 2.99 -4.56
CA GLN A 175 -16.52 1.89 -4.37
C GLN A 175 -15.11 2.22 -4.88
N ARG A 176 -15.00 2.88 -6.04
CA ARG A 176 -13.71 3.32 -6.61
C ARG A 176 -13.00 4.32 -5.70
N ILE A 177 -13.75 5.28 -5.12
CA ILE A 177 -13.21 6.21 -4.12
C ILE A 177 -12.69 5.44 -2.91
N GLN A 178 -13.47 4.51 -2.37
CA GLN A 178 -13.07 3.72 -1.21
C GLN A 178 -11.81 2.88 -1.49
N THR A 179 -11.74 2.20 -2.64
CA THR A 179 -10.55 1.47 -3.11
C THR A 179 -9.33 2.39 -3.20
N HIS A 180 -9.51 3.62 -3.69
CA HIS A 180 -8.42 4.60 -3.80
C HIS A 180 -7.93 5.09 -2.42
N VAL A 181 -8.85 5.38 -1.49
CA VAL A 181 -8.52 5.75 -0.10
C VAL A 181 -7.73 4.63 0.58
N MET A 182 -8.19 3.39 0.42
CA MET A 182 -7.53 2.21 0.97
C MET A 182 -6.14 2.02 0.38
N MET A 183 -6.00 2.17 -0.93
CA MET A 183 -4.72 2.02 -1.59
C MET A 183 -3.71 3.08 -1.13
N HIS A 184 -4.14 4.34 -1.04
CA HIS A 184 -3.30 5.40 -0.47
C HIS A 184 -2.88 5.07 0.97
N LEU A 185 -3.78 4.51 1.78
CA LEU A 185 -3.47 4.08 3.14
C LEU A 185 -2.37 3.01 3.15
N ILE A 186 -2.50 1.96 2.34
CA ILE A 186 -1.49 0.90 2.24
C ILE A 186 -0.15 1.48 1.77
N CYS A 187 -0.13 2.27 0.69
CA CYS A 187 1.10 2.88 0.18
C CYS A 187 1.79 3.78 1.21
N ASN A 188 1.03 4.54 2.00
CA ASN A 188 1.58 5.38 3.05
C ASN A 188 2.11 4.55 4.22
N LEU A 189 1.46 3.45 4.60
CA LEU A 189 1.97 2.53 5.62
C LEU A 189 3.27 1.85 5.18
N ILE A 190 3.34 1.36 3.94
CA ILE A 190 4.57 0.80 3.34
C ILE A 190 5.68 1.87 3.32
N SER A 191 5.35 3.08 2.88
CA SER A 191 6.29 4.20 2.89
C SER A 191 6.81 4.49 4.30
N CYS A 192 5.94 4.52 5.32
CA CYS A 192 6.33 4.73 6.71
C CYS A 192 7.31 3.66 7.21
N ILE A 193 7.10 2.39 6.85
CA ILE A 193 8.04 1.30 7.15
C ILE A 193 9.38 1.53 6.44
N ARG A 194 9.33 1.85 5.15
CA ARG A 194 10.52 2.13 4.33
C ARG A 194 11.43 3.19 4.94
N TYR A 195 10.86 4.31 5.37
CA TYR A 195 11.64 5.39 5.97
C TYR A 195 12.25 4.99 7.32
N ARG A 196 11.57 4.17 8.11
CA ARG A 196 12.13 3.68 9.37
C ARG A 196 13.26 2.68 9.16
N TYR A 197 13.18 1.81 8.15
CA TYR A 197 14.33 0.99 7.76
C TYR A 197 15.51 1.86 7.30
N ARG A 198 15.25 2.90 6.51
CA ARG A 198 16.30 3.82 6.07
C ARG A 198 16.96 4.53 7.25
N ASP A 199 16.18 5.02 8.20
CA ASP A 199 16.70 5.69 9.39
C ASP A 199 17.48 4.69 10.27
N ALA A 200 16.96 3.48 10.48
CA ALA A 200 17.70 2.42 11.19
C ALA A 200 19.03 2.06 10.49
N ASN A 201 19.03 1.95 9.15
CA ASN A 201 20.25 1.71 8.37
C ASN A 201 21.25 2.87 8.49
N SER A 202 20.77 4.11 8.58
CA SER A 202 21.63 5.26 8.81
C SER A 202 22.28 5.21 10.19
N LEU A 203 21.56 4.79 11.23
CA LEU A 203 22.11 4.58 12.58
C LEU A 203 23.20 3.51 12.57
N LEU A 204 22.98 2.37 11.89
CA LEU A 204 24.02 1.34 11.73
C LEU A 204 25.25 1.89 10.98
N THR A 205 25.03 2.65 9.91
CA THR A 205 26.13 3.20 9.10
C THR A 205 26.96 4.21 9.90
N GLU A 206 26.32 5.04 10.72
CA GLU A 206 27.03 5.96 11.62
C GLU A 206 27.90 5.22 12.64
N ILE A 207 27.45 4.05 13.12
CA ILE A 207 28.25 3.18 13.99
C ILE A 207 29.47 2.66 13.23
N VAL A 208 29.31 2.15 12.00
CA VAL A 208 30.41 1.67 11.14
C VAL A 208 31.46 2.76 10.89
N VAL A 209 31.02 3.94 10.44
CA VAL A 209 31.93 5.01 10.03
C VAL A 209 32.73 5.55 11.21
N LYS A 210 32.06 5.70 12.37
CA LYS A 210 32.76 6.12 13.59
C LYS A 210 33.82 5.09 14.00
N GLU A 211 33.54 3.80 13.84
CA GLU A 211 34.50 2.74 14.13
C GLU A 211 35.75 2.80 13.23
N GLU A 212 35.56 2.91 11.91
CA GLU A 212 36.66 3.05 10.94
C GLU A 212 37.57 4.25 11.29
N SER A 213 36.99 5.38 11.69
CA SER A 213 37.74 6.57 12.13
C SER A 213 38.44 6.42 13.49
N SER A 214 37.91 5.56 14.37
CA SER A 214 38.39 5.38 15.75
C SER A 214 39.51 4.35 15.90
N LYS A 215 39.86 3.61 14.84
CA LYS A 215 41.05 2.72 14.82
C LYS A 215 42.36 3.45 15.16
N PHE A 216 42.36 4.80 15.15
CA PHE A 216 43.46 5.64 15.64
C PHE A 216 43.52 5.85 17.17
N ASN A 217 42.46 5.53 17.95
CA ASN A 217 42.40 5.71 19.41
C ASN A 217 41.35 4.76 20.07
N GLY A 218 41.60 3.45 20.04
CA GLY A 218 40.60 2.39 20.31
C GLY A 218 39.99 2.31 21.72
N LYS A 219 40.53 2.96 22.75
CA LYS A 219 40.03 2.84 24.14
C LYS A 219 38.96 3.87 24.53
N LEU A 220 39.04 5.10 24.01
CA LEU A 220 38.13 6.19 24.37
C LEU A 220 36.77 6.11 23.63
N PHE A 221 36.73 5.36 22.53
CA PHE A 221 35.58 5.25 21.64
C PHE A 221 34.52 4.26 22.15
N LEU A 222 34.95 3.15 22.75
CA LEU A 222 34.06 2.13 23.31
C LEU A 222 33.18 2.67 24.45
N ASP A 223 33.68 3.61 25.25
CA ASP A 223 32.89 4.28 26.29
C ASP A 223 31.88 5.32 25.73
N LYS A 224 32.12 5.87 24.53
CA LYS A 224 31.14 6.74 23.85
C LYS A 224 30.03 5.95 23.14
N LEU A 225 30.35 4.81 22.52
CA LEU A 225 29.35 3.86 22.02
C LEU A 225 28.43 3.37 23.16
N LYS A 226 29.02 3.13 24.35
CA LYS A 226 28.31 2.76 25.59
C LYS A 226 27.33 3.82 26.08
N GLN A 227 27.59 5.12 25.83
CA GLN A 227 26.75 6.23 26.30
C GLN A 227 25.69 6.71 25.29
N GLU A 228 25.90 6.60 23.98
CA GLU A 228 24.99 7.20 22.99
C GLU A 228 24.19 6.20 22.13
N TYR A 229 24.70 5.00 21.81
CA TYR A 229 24.04 4.09 20.86
C TYR A 229 24.09 2.62 21.28
N ASN A 230 23.01 2.14 21.91
CA ASN A 230 22.86 0.72 22.22
C ASN A 230 22.45 -0.07 20.94
N VAL A 231 23.35 -0.90 20.40
CA VAL A 231 23.10 -1.75 19.21
C VAL A 231 21.86 -2.62 19.40
N ARG A 232 21.61 -3.09 20.62
CA ARG A 232 20.43 -3.89 20.96
C ARG A 232 19.12 -3.14 20.73
N SER A 233 19.09 -1.82 20.89
CA SER A 233 17.90 -1.02 20.52
C SER A 233 17.71 -0.94 19.02
N VAL A 234 18.79 -0.87 18.24
CA VAL A 234 18.70 -0.86 16.77
C VAL A 234 18.19 -2.21 16.26
N ILE A 235 18.66 -3.31 16.83
CA ILE A 235 18.15 -4.66 16.53
C ILE A 235 16.66 -4.78 16.89
N LYS A 236 16.24 -4.25 18.05
CA LYS A 236 14.82 -4.19 18.43
C LYS A 236 13.98 -3.40 17.41
N ILE A 237 14.51 -2.34 16.80
CA ILE A 237 13.83 -1.62 15.72
C ILE A 237 13.61 -2.55 14.53
N TYR A 238 14.65 -3.25 14.05
CA TYR A 238 14.53 -4.17 12.92
C TYR A 238 13.55 -5.31 13.17
N ILE A 239 13.60 -5.93 14.35
CA ILE A 239 12.63 -6.96 14.74
C ILE A 239 11.20 -6.39 14.71
N GLY A 240 11.02 -5.16 15.20
CA GLY A 240 9.74 -4.46 15.14
C GLY A 240 9.28 -4.23 13.70
N LEU A 241 10.16 -3.74 12.83
CA LEU A 241 9.84 -3.47 11.42
C LEU A 241 9.48 -4.75 10.65
N ASN A 242 10.20 -5.85 10.88
CA ASN A 242 9.87 -7.16 10.29
C ASN A 242 8.46 -7.60 10.72
N LYS A 243 8.15 -7.48 12.02
CA LYS A 243 6.80 -7.77 12.55
C LYS A 243 5.73 -6.87 11.93
N MET A 244 6.04 -5.63 11.58
CA MET A 244 5.10 -4.73 10.92
C MET A 244 4.78 -5.18 9.49
N ILE A 245 5.77 -5.65 8.73
CA ILE A 245 5.55 -6.23 7.39
C ILE A 245 4.64 -7.45 7.50
N ASP A 246 4.90 -8.34 8.46
CA ASP A 246 4.03 -9.49 8.72
C ASP A 246 2.58 -9.06 9.05
N CYS A 247 2.41 -8.00 9.85
CA CYS A 247 1.08 -7.47 10.17
C CYS A 247 0.40 -6.89 8.92
N ILE A 248 1.12 -6.18 8.04
CA ILE A 248 0.57 -5.68 6.78
C ILE A 248 0.14 -6.84 5.87
N ASN A 249 0.96 -7.87 5.73
CA ASN A 249 0.62 -9.04 4.91
C ASN A 249 -0.63 -9.77 5.46
N LYS A 250 -0.77 -9.86 6.79
CA LYS A 250 -1.98 -10.43 7.41
C LYS A 250 -3.22 -9.56 7.23
N LEU A 251 -3.07 -8.23 7.38
CA LEU A 251 -4.17 -7.27 7.27
C LEU A 251 -4.68 -7.13 5.84
N TYR A 252 -3.77 -7.00 4.89
CA TYR A 252 -4.07 -6.57 3.53
C TYR A 252 -3.70 -7.61 2.48
N GLY A 253 -3.16 -8.79 2.82
CA GLY A 253 -2.72 -9.78 1.84
C GLY A 253 -3.81 -10.18 0.84
N TRP A 254 -5.01 -10.50 1.32
CA TRP A 254 -6.17 -10.82 0.48
C TRP A 254 -6.68 -9.61 -0.31
N THR A 255 -6.68 -8.43 0.33
CA THR A 255 -7.01 -7.17 -0.36
C THR A 255 -6.04 -6.92 -1.51
N LEU A 256 -4.74 -7.13 -1.31
CA LEU A 256 -3.70 -6.91 -2.31
C LEU A 256 -3.83 -7.93 -3.45
N LEU A 257 -4.25 -9.15 -3.16
CA LEU A 257 -4.58 -10.14 -4.20
C LEU A 257 -5.75 -9.65 -5.07
N CYS A 258 -6.89 -9.29 -4.45
CA CYS A 258 -8.04 -8.78 -5.19
C CYS A 258 -7.75 -7.46 -5.91
N LEU A 259 -6.89 -6.60 -5.34
CA LEU A 259 -6.43 -5.37 -5.98
C LEU A 259 -5.66 -5.66 -7.26
N ASN A 260 -4.77 -6.65 -7.26
CA ASN A 260 -4.06 -7.05 -8.47
C ASN A 260 -5.00 -7.60 -9.54
N VAL A 261 -5.96 -8.44 -9.16
CA VAL A 261 -7.01 -8.93 -10.08
C VAL A 261 -7.82 -7.77 -10.65
N ASN A 262 -8.19 -6.79 -9.82
CA ASN A 262 -8.93 -5.61 -10.27
C ASN A 262 -8.12 -4.72 -11.22
N ILE A 263 -6.81 -4.56 -10.99
CA ILE A 263 -5.92 -3.84 -11.92
C ILE A 263 -5.90 -4.55 -13.27
N ILE A 264 -5.73 -5.89 -13.29
CA ILE A 264 -5.78 -6.69 -14.51
C ILE A 264 -7.13 -6.48 -15.21
N ALA A 265 -8.23 -6.72 -14.50
CA ALA A 265 -9.57 -6.66 -15.06
C ALA A 265 -9.92 -5.27 -15.58
N THR A 266 -9.53 -4.19 -14.89
CA THR A 266 -9.80 -2.82 -15.34
C THR A 266 -8.96 -2.45 -16.57
N LEU A 267 -7.71 -2.91 -16.64
CA LEU A 267 -6.87 -2.70 -17.84
C LEU A 267 -7.42 -3.47 -19.03
N LEU A 268 -7.78 -4.75 -18.84
CA LEU A 268 -8.43 -5.56 -19.86
C LEU A 268 -9.73 -4.90 -20.33
N LEU A 269 -10.62 -4.54 -19.42
CA LEU A 269 -11.88 -3.89 -19.73
C LEU A 269 -11.69 -2.63 -20.58
N SER A 270 -10.72 -1.80 -20.21
CA SER A 270 -10.42 -0.56 -20.93
C SER A 270 -9.95 -0.84 -22.36
N PHE A 271 -9.11 -1.86 -22.56
CA PHE A 271 -8.63 -2.22 -23.88
C PHE A 271 -9.69 -2.93 -24.71
N ASP A 272 -10.48 -3.83 -24.13
CA ASP A 272 -11.58 -4.53 -24.79
C ASP A 272 -12.60 -3.52 -25.34
N PHE A 273 -12.96 -2.51 -24.54
CA PHE A 273 -13.80 -1.41 -24.99
C PHE A 273 -13.18 -0.57 -26.11
N ILE A 274 -11.86 -0.37 -26.11
CA ILE A 274 -11.16 0.35 -27.20
C ILE A 274 -11.18 -0.49 -28.49
N ILE A 275 -10.98 -1.80 -28.40
CA ILE A 275 -11.05 -2.72 -29.55
C ILE A 275 -12.48 -2.76 -30.10
N GLU A 276 -13.48 -2.89 -29.23
CA GLU A 276 -14.89 -2.87 -29.63
C GLU A 276 -15.29 -1.54 -30.30
N TYR A 277 -14.78 -0.41 -29.78
CA TYR A 277 -14.96 0.90 -30.41
C TYR A 277 -14.31 0.98 -31.81
N ALA A 278 -13.17 0.28 -32.02
CA ALA A 278 -12.46 0.26 -33.29
C ALA A 278 -13.05 -0.73 -34.32
N SER A 279 -13.89 -1.67 -33.87
CA SER A 279 -14.58 -2.64 -34.72
C SER A 279 -15.63 -1.97 -35.62
N GLU A 280 -15.90 -2.56 -36.79
CA GLU A 280 -16.84 -2.05 -37.79
C GLU A 280 -18.31 -1.98 -37.31
N ALA A 281 -18.62 -2.57 -36.14
CA ALA A 281 -19.96 -2.66 -35.59
C ALA A 281 -20.61 -1.30 -35.22
N ASN A 282 -19.88 -0.18 -35.19
CA ASN A 282 -20.31 1.24 -35.10
C ASN A 282 -21.29 1.67 -33.98
N ILE A 283 -21.94 0.77 -33.22
CA ILE A 283 -22.99 1.11 -32.23
C ILE A 283 -22.45 2.02 -31.11
N LEU A 284 -21.25 1.71 -30.59
CA LEU A 284 -20.61 2.51 -29.53
C LEU A 284 -20.04 3.83 -30.09
N ARG A 285 -19.50 3.80 -31.31
CA ARG A 285 -18.85 4.95 -31.94
C ARG A 285 -19.84 6.07 -32.22
N ASP A 286 -20.99 5.74 -32.79
CA ASP A 286 -22.03 6.69 -33.15
C ASP A 286 -22.70 7.33 -31.92
N LYS A 287 -22.80 6.57 -30.82
CA LYS A 287 -23.47 7.03 -29.60
C LYS A 287 -22.55 7.80 -28.64
N TYR A 288 -21.27 7.44 -28.54
CA TYR A 288 -20.39 7.93 -27.46
C TYR A 288 -19.19 8.76 -27.92
N GLY A 289 -18.75 8.59 -29.17
CA GLY A 289 -17.64 9.32 -29.76
C GLY A 289 -16.33 9.25 -28.97
N ILE A 290 -15.49 10.27 -29.17
CA ILE A 290 -14.11 10.33 -28.64
C ILE A 290 -14.07 10.41 -27.10
N SER A 291 -15.10 10.97 -26.46
CA SER A 291 -15.17 11.10 -25.01
C SER A 291 -15.09 9.76 -24.28
N PHE A 292 -15.61 8.69 -24.88
CA PHE A 292 -15.55 7.34 -24.33
C PHE A 292 -14.13 6.77 -24.33
N ILE A 293 -13.39 6.93 -25.44
CA ILE A 293 -11.99 6.50 -25.52
C ILE A 293 -11.14 7.23 -24.47
N LEU A 294 -11.35 8.55 -24.33
CA LEU A 294 -10.64 9.34 -23.32
C LEU A 294 -10.92 8.82 -21.91
N LEU A 295 -12.17 8.46 -21.60
CA LEU A 295 -12.53 7.90 -20.30
C LEU A 295 -11.83 6.55 -20.06
N MET A 296 -11.85 5.63 -21.03
CA MET A 296 -11.18 4.33 -20.90
C MET A 296 -9.67 4.49 -20.73
N PHE A 297 -9.06 5.43 -21.45
CA PHE A 297 -7.66 5.77 -21.28
C PHE A 297 -7.36 6.31 -19.88
N ILE A 298 -8.20 7.19 -19.34
CA ILE A 298 -8.04 7.74 -17.98
C ILE A 298 -8.10 6.62 -16.93
N TRP A 299 -9.10 5.73 -17.02
CA TRP A 299 -9.24 4.61 -16.07
C TRP A 299 -8.09 3.59 -16.17
N SER A 300 -7.66 3.27 -17.40
CA SER A 300 -6.50 2.42 -17.64
C SER A 300 -5.23 3.02 -17.07
N PHE A 301 -4.96 4.30 -17.37
CA PHE A 301 -3.81 5.03 -16.87
C PHE A 301 -3.79 5.08 -15.34
N PHE A 302 -4.93 5.36 -14.71
CA PHE A 302 -5.05 5.40 -13.26
C PHE A 302 -4.75 4.04 -12.61
N SER A 303 -5.30 2.96 -13.18
CA SER A 303 -5.08 1.59 -12.72
C SER A 303 -3.61 1.18 -12.83
N LEU A 304 -2.95 1.55 -13.94
CA LEU A 304 -1.52 1.30 -14.15
C LEU A 304 -0.65 2.10 -13.17
N VAL A 305 -0.91 3.40 -13.01
CA VAL A 305 -0.19 4.25 -12.04
C VAL A 305 -0.30 3.67 -10.63
N LEU A 306 -1.48 3.19 -10.25
CA LEU A 306 -1.72 2.58 -8.96
C LEU A 306 -0.90 1.30 -8.77
N GLY A 307 -0.88 0.41 -9.77
CA GLY A 307 -0.07 -0.81 -9.75
C GLY A 307 1.44 -0.50 -9.68
N VAL A 308 1.92 0.46 -10.48
CA VAL A 308 3.33 0.89 -10.49
C VAL A 308 3.73 1.50 -9.15
N LEU A 309 2.89 2.36 -8.57
CA LEU A 309 3.15 2.98 -7.26
C LEU A 309 3.30 1.90 -6.18
N LEU A 310 2.41 0.91 -6.16
CA LEU A 310 2.45 -0.19 -5.21
C LEU A 310 3.74 -1.01 -5.35
N ALA A 311 4.03 -1.46 -6.57
CA ALA A 311 5.19 -2.27 -6.90
C ALA A 311 6.50 -1.55 -6.59
N ASN A 312 6.60 -0.27 -6.96
CA ASN A 312 7.78 0.55 -6.68
C ASN A 312 8.00 0.73 -5.18
N LEU A 313 6.96 1.06 -4.41
CA LEU A 313 7.09 1.25 -2.97
C LEU A 313 7.48 -0.04 -2.25
N ALA A 314 6.85 -1.17 -2.60
CA ALA A 314 7.16 -2.46 -2.02
C ALA A 314 8.58 -2.91 -2.40
N HIS A 315 8.94 -2.87 -3.69
CA HIS A 315 10.27 -3.24 -4.19
C HIS A 315 11.38 -2.36 -3.60
N SER A 316 11.19 -1.04 -3.59
CA SER A 316 12.14 -0.09 -2.98
C SER A 316 12.34 -0.37 -1.49
N THR A 317 11.30 -0.81 -0.78
CA THR A 317 11.41 -1.19 0.63
C THR A 317 12.21 -2.48 0.79
N THR A 318 11.93 -3.50 -0.02
CA THR A 318 12.70 -4.75 -0.05
C THR A 318 14.18 -4.51 -0.31
N LEU A 319 14.54 -3.64 -1.26
CA LEU A 319 15.93 -3.26 -1.52
C LEU A 319 16.63 -2.61 -0.30
N ILE A 320 15.91 -1.75 0.43
CA ILE A 320 16.46 -1.13 1.64
C ILE A 320 16.67 -2.16 2.76
N ILE A 321 15.79 -3.15 2.85
CA ILE A 321 15.90 -4.26 3.80
C ILE A 321 17.10 -5.15 3.46
N GLN A 322 17.32 -5.46 2.18
CA GLN A 322 18.50 -6.22 1.74
C GLN A 322 19.80 -5.48 2.07
N ASN A 323 19.82 -4.15 1.95
CA ASN A 323 20.98 -3.37 2.37
C ASN A 323 21.27 -3.50 3.89
N THR A 324 20.27 -3.79 4.72
CA THR A 324 20.46 -4.01 6.16
C THR A 324 21.34 -5.22 6.44
N SER A 325 21.19 -6.34 5.73
CA SER A 325 22.02 -7.52 5.96
C SER A 325 23.49 -7.23 5.60
N HIS A 326 23.72 -6.57 4.47
CA HIS A 326 25.06 -6.14 4.06
C HIS A 326 25.73 -5.22 5.10
N LEU A 327 24.99 -4.23 5.63
CA LEU A 327 25.51 -3.35 6.69
C LEU A 327 25.82 -4.12 7.98
N SER A 328 24.99 -5.11 8.32
CA SER A 328 25.18 -5.95 9.51
C SER A 328 26.45 -6.79 9.38
N TYR A 329 26.71 -7.38 8.20
CA TYR A 329 27.98 -8.09 7.93
C TYR A 329 29.19 -7.17 7.96
N LYS A 330 29.08 -5.94 7.42
CA LYS A 330 30.17 -4.97 7.48
C LYS A 330 30.54 -4.59 8.92
N LEU A 331 29.53 -4.39 9.78
CA LEU A 331 29.74 -4.19 11.23
C LEU A 331 30.39 -5.41 11.88
N LEU A 332 29.91 -6.61 11.55
CA LEU A 332 30.43 -7.85 12.11
C LEU A 332 31.93 -8.04 11.82
N GLN A 333 32.37 -7.66 10.62
CA GLN A 333 33.80 -7.72 10.22
C GLN A 333 34.68 -6.74 10.99
N CYS A 334 34.12 -5.69 11.59
CA CYS A 334 34.88 -4.71 12.36
C CYS A 334 35.11 -5.17 13.81
N ILE A 335 34.27 -6.07 14.34
CA ILE A 335 34.38 -6.65 15.68
C ILE A 335 35.41 -7.80 15.69
N PRO A 336 36.52 -7.71 16.45
CA PRO A 336 37.52 -8.78 16.52
C PRO A 336 36.95 -10.09 17.07
N CYS A 337 37.37 -11.23 16.52
CA CYS A 337 36.94 -12.56 16.96
C CYS A 337 37.38 -12.88 18.40
N ASP A 338 38.58 -12.42 18.79
CA ASP A 338 39.22 -12.82 20.06
C ASP A 338 39.03 -11.79 21.17
N THR A 339 37.90 -11.08 21.14
CA THR A 339 37.63 -10.00 22.08
C THR A 339 37.29 -10.57 23.46
N MET A 340 38.11 -10.30 24.49
CA MET A 340 37.87 -10.72 25.88
C MET A 340 36.74 -9.95 26.60
N ASN A 341 36.12 -8.97 25.93
CA ASN A 341 35.04 -8.19 26.48
C ASN A 341 33.68 -8.88 26.22
N PRO A 342 32.98 -9.38 27.26
CA PRO A 342 31.75 -10.15 27.10
C PRO A 342 30.64 -9.37 26.38
N LEU A 343 30.63 -8.03 26.50
CA LEU A 343 29.62 -7.19 25.86
C LEU A 343 29.80 -7.12 24.34
N LEU A 344 31.05 -7.08 23.86
CA LEU A 344 31.34 -7.11 22.43
C LEU A 344 31.03 -8.49 21.82
N GLN A 345 31.20 -9.55 22.61
CA GLN A 345 30.79 -10.90 22.22
C GLN A 345 29.26 -11.01 22.10
N GLU A 346 28.50 -10.52 23.08
CA GLU A 346 27.01 -10.47 23.00
C GLU A 346 26.57 -9.66 21.76
N MET A 347 27.17 -8.50 21.52
CA MET A 347 26.87 -7.67 20.34
C MET A 347 27.15 -8.38 19.02
N ARG A 348 28.25 -9.15 18.95
CA ARG A 348 28.61 -9.96 17.79
C ARG A 348 27.56 -11.03 17.53
N GLU A 349 27.15 -11.78 18.55
CA GLU A 349 26.11 -12.81 18.46
C GLU A 349 24.77 -12.21 17.98
N ASP A 350 24.38 -11.08 18.56
CA ASP A 350 23.18 -10.31 18.21
C ASP A 350 23.20 -9.85 16.73
N LEU A 351 24.35 -9.40 16.22
CA LEU A 351 24.53 -9.00 14.82
C LEU A 351 24.55 -10.19 13.86
N VAL A 352 25.13 -11.33 14.26
CA VAL A 352 25.08 -12.58 13.49
C VAL A 352 23.63 -12.98 13.32
N LEU A 353 22.87 -13.08 14.41
CA LEU A 353 21.45 -13.43 14.37
C LEU A 353 20.63 -12.47 13.50
N LEU A 354 20.87 -11.16 13.60
CA LEU A 354 20.20 -10.17 12.75
C LEU A 354 20.53 -10.39 11.26
N SER A 355 21.81 -10.55 10.93
CA SER A 355 22.27 -10.71 9.55
C SER A 355 21.77 -12.00 8.91
N GLU A 356 21.77 -13.10 9.67
CA GLU A 356 21.19 -14.37 9.26
C GLU A 356 19.69 -14.24 9.06
N GLN A 357 18.97 -13.61 9.99
CA GLN A 357 17.52 -13.42 9.87
C GLN A 357 17.15 -12.63 8.61
N MET A 358 17.87 -11.54 8.33
CA MET A 358 17.60 -10.68 7.17
C MET A 358 18.00 -11.33 5.84
N SER A 359 19.05 -12.15 5.83
CA SER A 359 19.54 -12.83 4.62
C SER A 359 18.74 -14.09 4.30
N ALA A 360 18.41 -14.90 5.31
CA ALA A 360 17.69 -16.16 5.10
C ALA A 360 16.21 -15.94 4.79
N ARG A 361 15.60 -14.89 5.36
CA ARG A 361 14.19 -14.56 5.15
C ARG A 361 14.01 -13.06 5.03
N THR A 362 14.37 -12.52 3.86
CA THR A 362 14.12 -11.10 3.55
C THR A 362 12.61 -10.84 3.60
N PRO A 363 12.11 -10.05 4.56
CA PRO A 363 10.69 -9.77 4.65
C PRO A 363 10.23 -8.98 3.42
N SER A 364 9.20 -9.51 2.76
CA SER A 364 8.59 -8.94 1.57
C SER A 364 7.11 -8.69 1.79
N PHE A 365 6.56 -7.74 1.04
CA PHE A 365 5.10 -7.57 0.97
C PHE A 365 4.54 -8.65 0.07
N SER A 366 3.53 -9.38 0.54
CA SER A 366 2.94 -10.51 -0.19
C SER A 366 1.42 -10.42 -0.26
N ALA A 367 0.88 -10.84 -1.41
CA ALA A 367 -0.56 -10.95 -1.64
C ALA A 367 -1.05 -12.31 -1.12
N ALA A 368 -1.41 -12.37 0.16
CA ALA A 368 -1.90 -13.58 0.85
C ALA A 368 -0.99 -14.83 0.71
N GLY A 369 0.31 -14.62 0.48
CA GLY A 369 1.29 -15.68 0.27
C GLY A 369 1.36 -16.25 -1.16
N PHE A 370 0.52 -15.78 -2.10
CA PHE A 370 0.56 -16.24 -3.50
C PHE A 370 1.78 -15.72 -4.25
N PHE A 371 2.06 -14.42 -4.12
CA PHE A 371 3.20 -13.77 -4.75
C PHE A 371 3.68 -12.57 -3.96
N ASN A 372 4.93 -12.16 -4.21
CA ASN A 372 5.52 -10.94 -3.68
C ASN A 372 5.09 -9.74 -4.52
N ILE A 373 4.88 -8.61 -3.87
CA ILE A 373 4.52 -7.35 -4.51
C ILE A 373 5.81 -6.63 -4.88
N ASP A 374 6.21 -6.75 -6.14
CA ASP A 374 7.43 -6.16 -6.69
C ASP A 374 7.26 -5.87 -8.19
N TYR A 375 8.35 -5.50 -8.87
CA TYR A 375 8.33 -5.28 -10.32
C TYR A 375 8.09 -6.58 -11.11
N THR A 376 8.47 -7.75 -10.58
CA THR A 376 8.20 -9.04 -11.21
C THR A 376 6.69 -9.23 -11.38
N MET A 377 5.92 -8.96 -10.32
CA MET A 377 4.45 -8.96 -10.37
C MET A 377 3.91 -8.03 -11.46
N LEU A 378 4.43 -6.80 -11.56
CA LEU A 378 3.98 -5.85 -12.58
C LEU A 378 4.25 -6.34 -14.01
N PHE A 379 5.44 -6.90 -14.27
CA PHE A 379 5.79 -7.43 -15.59
C PHE A 379 4.97 -8.68 -15.94
N THR A 380 4.70 -9.56 -14.97
CA THR A 380 3.79 -10.70 -15.17
C THR A 380 2.37 -10.24 -15.50
N LEU A 381 1.90 -9.18 -14.84
CA LEU A 381 0.60 -8.57 -15.08
C LEU A 381 0.50 -8.03 -16.52
N LEU A 382 1.49 -7.22 -16.93
CA LEU A 382 1.58 -6.68 -18.29
C LEU A 382 1.66 -7.79 -19.34
N SER A 383 2.48 -8.82 -19.10
CA SER A 383 2.58 -9.98 -20.00
C SER A 383 1.24 -10.69 -20.16
N SER A 384 0.50 -10.89 -19.06
CA SER A 384 -0.80 -11.57 -19.09
C SER A 384 -1.84 -10.76 -19.86
N ILE A 385 -1.86 -9.44 -19.66
CA ILE A 385 -2.71 -8.52 -20.43
C ILE A 385 -2.38 -8.59 -21.91
N THR A 386 -1.10 -8.45 -22.28
CA THR A 386 -0.68 -8.48 -23.69
C THR A 386 -1.05 -9.81 -24.36
N SER A 387 -0.84 -10.94 -23.69
CA SER A 387 -1.24 -12.26 -24.20
C SER A 387 -2.75 -12.34 -24.45
N TYR A 388 -3.57 -11.84 -23.52
CA TYR A 388 -5.02 -11.83 -23.69
C TYR A 388 -5.47 -10.87 -24.81
N LEU A 389 -4.86 -9.69 -24.92
CA LEU A 389 -5.16 -8.74 -26.00
C LEU A 389 -4.87 -9.32 -27.37
N VAL A 390 -3.78 -10.06 -27.54
CA VAL A 390 -3.48 -10.75 -28.80
C VAL A 390 -4.59 -11.75 -29.15
N VAL A 391 -5.06 -12.53 -28.18
CA VAL A 391 -6.18 -13.46 -28.38
C VAL A 391 -7.44 -12.70 -28.78
N LEU A 392 -7.79 -11.63 -28.08
CA LEU A 392 -8.98 -10.85 -28.43
C LEU A 392 -8.91 -10.22 -29.82
N ILE A 393 -7.77 -9.65 -30.21
CA ILE A 393 -7.60 -9.07 -31.54
C ILE A 393 -7.73 -10.14 -32.64
N GLN A 394 -7.39 -11.40 -32.36
CA GLN A 394 -7.51 -12.49 -33.32
C GLN A 394 -8.92 -13.06 -33.44
N PHE A 395 -9.72 -12.99 -32.38
CA PHE A 395 -11.05 -13.62 -32.29
C PHE A 395 -12.22 -12.63 -32.31
N ASN A 396 -11.93 -11.34 -32.51
CA ASN A 396 -12.88 -10.25 -32.66
C ASN A 396 -12.74 -9.67 -34.07
#